data_AF-A0A1B9YDB3-F1
#
_entry.id   AF-A0A1B9YDB3-F1
#
_cell.length_a   1.000
_cell.length_b   1.000
_cell.length_c   1.000
_cell.angle_alpha   90.00
_cell.angle_beta   90.00
_cell.angle_gamma   90.00
#
_symmetry.space_group_name_H-M   'P 1'
#
loop_
_entity.id
_entity.type
_entity.pdbx_description
1 polymer ?
#
loop_
_entity_poly.entity_id
_entity_poly.type
_entity_poly.pdbx_seq_one_letter_code
_entity_poly.pdbx_strand_id
1 'polypeptide(L)'
;MKLKWGLSFLFFILGLSFLTYSCYQNRVYDWDMPGYLGSILSWEHPNEPKKVHELVYSNIKEEASAKEFHDIVAYNHANEVFTADYKAFGEQLPYYQIKVGFNVAVYALYKIGFTGPHAVLMVNIFSYFIAGLLLFYLVKFLFPKNYFIPPVISLFVLWLPPVRSMAENPTPDPFLFVFMLFFMISILQKRSSLVHYIILLCCVLIRPDYILFAATYLFATFVFKFFNENKKLDYSLIIQGASLALIYIAIIKYYHYPGWKDLFYDSFFYRRPLISAEKADFTFKQYFDYFIFKLINFKKITLVSLVLLGAIFYFSKEIWIRILAVLFFSNIYIKFIFFPDSANLRFFIGFVILLFIIFLYAISKKYNGFQLRKIA
;
A
#
# COMPACT_ATOMS: atom_id res chain seq x y z
N MET A 1 -24.21 -27.22 -7.85
CA MET A 1 -23.60 -26.05 -7.15
C MET A 1 -22.07 -26.03 -7.27
N LYS A 2 -21.37 -27.13 -6.96
CA LYS A 2 -19.90 -27.23 -7.05
C LYS A 2 -19.33 -26.97 -8.45
N LEU A 3 -19.94 -27.52 -9.50
CA LEU A 3 -19.48 -27.32 -10.89
C LEU A 3 -19.50 -25.84 -11.32
N LYS A 4 -20.54 -25.08 -10.96
CA LYS A 4 -20.66 -23.64 -11.29
C LYS A 4 -19.57 -22.81 -10.61
N TRP A 5 -19.25 -23.11 -9.35
CA TRP A 5 -18.12 -22.48 -8.66
C TRP A 5 -16.77 -22.89 -9.25
N GLY A 6 -16.62 -24.14 -9.67
CA GLY A 6 -15.43 -24.62 -10.37
C GLY A 6 -15.18 -23.85 -11.67
N LEU A 7 -16.20 -23.70 -12.52
CA LEU A 7 -16.10 -22.93 -13.76
C LEU A 7 -15.84 -21.44 -13.52
N SER A 8 -16.52 -20.85 -12.53
CA SER A 8 -16.30 -19.44 -12.12
C SER A 8 -14.86 -19.20 -11.66
N PHE A 9 -14.34 -20.09 -10.83
CA PHE A 9 -12.97 -20.01 -10.35
C PHE A 9 -11.95 -20.28 -11.46
N LEU A 10 -12.25 -21.20 -12.39
CA LEU A 10 -11.39 -21.45 -13.56
C LEU A 10 -11.30 -20.22 -14.47
N PHE A 11 -12.44 -19.59 -14.79
CA PHE A 11 -12.45 -18.34 -15.54
C PHE A 11 -11.65 -17.24 -14.80
N PHE A 12 -11.87 -17.11 -13.49
CA PHE A 12 -11.12 -16.18 -12.66
C PHE A 12 -9.62 -16.42 -12.69
N ILE A 13 -9.17 -17.66 -12.45
CA ILE A 13 -7.74 -17.97 -12.32
C ILE A 13 -7.01 -17.79 -13.65
N LEU A 14 -7.64 -18.13 -14.79
CA LEU A 14 -7.08 -17.87 -16.11
C LEU A 14 -6.92 -16.36 -16.36
N GLY A 15 -7.95 -15.57 -16.04
CA GLY A 15 -7.89 -14.11 -16.14
C GLY A 15 -6.84 -13.49 -15.22
N LEU A 16 -6.76 -13.96 -13.97
CA LEU A 16 -5.79 -13.49 -12.99
C LEU A 16 -4.36 -13.80 -13.44
N SER A 17 -4.11 -15.02 -13.92
CA SER A 17 -2.80 -15.42 -14.46
C SER A 17 -2.42 -14.58 -15.67
N PHE A 18 -3.35 -14.32 -16.59
CA PHE A 18 -3.10 -13.44 -17.73
C PHE A 18 -2.74 -12.01 -17.30
N LEU A 19 -3.51 -11.41 -16.38
CA LEU A 19 -3.23 -10.06 -15.88
C LEU A 19 -1.90 -9.99 -15.12
N THR A 20 -1.60 -11.00 -14.31
CA THR A 20 -0.33 -11.09 -13.56
C THR A 20 0.85 -11.22 -14.50
N TYR A 21 0.74 -12.09 -15.51
CA TYR A 21 1.76 -12.22 -16.55
C TYR A 21 1.92 -10.91 -17.35
N SER A 22 0.82 -10.23 -17.67
CA SER A 22 0.87 -8.92 -18.32
C SER A 22 1.61 -7.88 -17.47
N CYS A 23 1.36 -7.81 -16.16
CA CYS A 23 2.11 -6.92 -15.26
C CYS A 23 3.59 -7.30 -15.21
N TYR A 24 3.91 -8.58 -15.17
CA TYR A 24 5.30 -9.05 -15.21
C TYR A 24 6.03 -8.65 -16.49
N GLN A 25 5.37 -8.76 -17.65
CA GLN A 25 5.95 -8.34 -18.93
C GLN A 25 6.11 -6.82 -19.04
N ASN A 26 5.29 -6.04 -18.33
CA ASN A 26 5.34 -4.57 -18.31
C ASN A 26 6.00 -4.03 -17.03
N ARG A 27 6.77 -4.86 -16.31
CA ARG A 27 7.51 -4.42 -15.12
C ARG A 27 8.56 -3.38 -15.51
N VAL A 28 8.83 -2.44 -14.61
CA VAL A 28 9.78 -1.35 -14.83
C VAL A 28 10.86 -1.39 -13.77
N TYR A 29 12.12 -1.28 -14.18
CA TYR A 29 13.23 -0.97 -13.27
C TYR A 29 13.26 0.55 -13.09
N ASP A 30 12.68 1.06 -12.01
CA ASP A 30 12.57 2.50 -11.74
C ASP A 30 13.61 3.01 -10.73
N TRP A 31 13.58 4.31 -10.47
CA TRP A 31 14.49 5.02 -9.59
C TRP A 31 14.37 4.66 -8.09
N ASP A 32 13.30 3.97 -7.65
CA ASP A 32 13.15 3.45 -6.29
C ASP A 32 13.91 2.12 -6.09
N MET A 33 14.20 1.39 -7.18
CA MET A 33 14.90 0.08 -7.15
C MET A 33 16.22 0.12 -6.37
N PRO A 34 17.15 1.09 -6.60
CA PRO A 34 18.43 1.13 -5.89
C PRO A 34 18.26 1.22 -4.37
N GLY A 35 17.25 1.94 -3.88
CA GLY A 35 17.00 2.10 -2.45
C GLY A 35 16.59 0.79 -1.77
N TYR A 36 15.70 0.01 -2.41
CA TYR A 36 15.29 -1.30 -1.90
C TYR A 36 16.42 -2.33 -1.98
N LEU A 37 17.15 -2.36 -3.09
CA LEU A 37 18.28 -3.27 -3.26
C LEU A 37 19.42 -2.94 -2.27
N GLY A 38 19.73 -1.66 -2.09
CA GLY A 38 20.72 -1.21 -1.12
C GLY A 38 20.33 -1.57 0.31
N SER A 39 19.03 -1.52 0.63
CA SER A 39 18.53 -1.93 1.95
C SER A 39 18.84 -3.39 2.26
N ILE A 40 18.57 -4.32 1.33
CA ILE A 40 18.83 -5.75 1.57
C ILE A 40 20.33 -6.08 1.49
N LEU A 41 21.09 -5.45 0.59
CA LEU A 41 22.53 -5.70 0.46
C LEU A 41 23.31 -5.12 1.64
N SER A 42 22.81 -4.07 2.28
CA SER A 42 23.38 -3.56 3.54
C SER A 42 23.27 -4.55 4.70
N TRP A 43 22.33 -5.51 4.65
CA TRP A 43 22.28 -6.59 5.63
C TRP A 43 23.34 -7.67 5.36
N GLU A 44 23.65 -7.94 4.09
CA GLU A 44 24.72 -8.87 3.70
C GLU A 44 26.13 -8.31 3.94
N HIS A 45 26.28 -6.99 3.76
CA HIS A 45 27.55 -6.29 3.80
C HIS A 45 27.50 -5.06 4.72
N PRO A 46 27.21 -5.23 6.04
CA PRO A 46 26.92 -4.13 6.95
C PRO A 46 28.07 -3.13 7.15
N ASN A 47 29.31 -3.57 6.96
CA ASN A 47 30.51 -2.75 7.17
C ASN A 47 31.17 -2.30 5.86
N GLU A 48 30.55 -2.58 4.70
CA GLU A 48 31.14 -2.32 3.39
C GLU A 48 30.19 -1.47 2.50
N PRO A 49 29.85 -0.22 2.90
CA PRO A 49 28.86 0.60 2.20
C PRO A 49 29.24 0.90 0.74
N LYS A 50 30.55 0.99 0.45
CA LYS A 50 31.04 1.14 -0.93
C LYS A 50 30.75 -0.09 -1.78
N LYS A 51 30.95 -1.29 -1.24
CA LYS A 51 30.63 -2.54 -1.93
C LYS A 51 29.12 -2.71 -2.14
N VAL A 52 28.31 -2.33 -1.14
CA VAL A 52 26.84 -2.30 -1.30
C VAL A 52 26.46 -1.43 -2.48
N HIS A 53 26.99 -0.20 -2.55
CA HIS A 53 26.75 0.73 -3.65
C HIS A 53 27.17 0.15 -5.01
N GLU A 54 28.38 -0.40 -5.12
CA GLU A 54 28.87 -1.04 -6.35
C GLU A 54 27.95 -2.19 -6.80
N LEU A 55 27.57 -3.08 -5.87
CA LEU A 55 26.68 -4.21 -6.14
C LEU A 55 25.27 -3.79 -6.55
N VAL A 56 24.73 -2.72 -5.96
CA VAL A 56 23.40 -2.20 -6.32
C VAL A 56 23.39 -1.84 -7.80
N TYR A 57 24.32 -1.00 -8.25
CA TYR A 57 24.31 -0.52 -9.63
C TYR A 57 24.80 -1.57 -10.62
N SER A 58 25.72 -2.47 -10.25
CA SER A 58 26.13 -3.58 -11.12
C SER A 58 24.96 -4.54 -11.38
N ASN A 59 24.25 -4.96 -10.32
CA ASN A 59 23.14 -5.91 -10.44
C ASN A 59 22.00 -5.34 -11.29
N ILE A 60 21.67 -4.06 -11.10
CA ILE A 60 20.63 -3.40 -11.91
C ILE A 60 21.10 -3.31 -13.37
N LYS A 61 22.35 -2.95 -13.63
CA LYS A 61 22.90 -2.84 -14.99
C LYS A 61 22.94 -4.16 -15.75
N GLU A 62 23.12 -5.28 -15.04
CA GLU A 62 23.11 -6.62 -15.63
C GLU A 62 21.70 -7.08 -16.06
N GLU A 63 20.66 -6.63 -15.36
CA GLU A 63 19.28 -7.10 -15.59
C GLU A 63 18.41 -6.12 -16.38
N ALA A 64 18.57 -4.81 -16.14
CA ALA A 64 17.79 -3.76 -16.80
C ALA A 64 18.30 -3.49 -18.21
N SER A 65 17.43 -3.04 -19.10
CA SER A 65 17.86 -2.55 -20.41
C SER A 65 18.74 -1.30 -20.26
N ALA A 66 19.59 -1.02 -21.26
CA ALA A 66 20.42 0.18 -21.25
C ALA A 66 19.59 1.47 -21.09
N LYS A 67 18.37 1.49 -21.64
CA LYS A 67 17.43 2.60 -21.50
C LYS A 67 16.94 2.72 -20.06
N GLU A 68 16.45 1.64 -19.45
CA GLU A 68 15.96 1.67 -18.06
C GLU A 68 17.06 2.03 -17.08
N PHE A 69 18.27 1.48 -17.25
CA PHE A 69 19.40 1.86 -16.42
C PHE A 69 19.75 3.35 -16.57
N HIS A 70 19.73 3.89 -17.80
CA HIS A 70 19.91 5.31 -18.03
C HIS A 70 18.81 6.14 -17.35
N ASP A 71 17.55 5.73 -17.47
CA ASP A 71 16.40 6.41 -16.85
C ASP A 71 16.50 6.42 -15.31
N ILE A 72 17.13 5.42 -14.68
CA ILE A 72 17.42 5.40 -13.23
C ILE A 72 18.50 6.41 -12.85
N VAL A 73 19.61 6.43 -13.61
CA VAL A 73 20.78 7.27 -13.30
C VAL A 73 20.51 8.75 -13.60
N ALA A 74 19.89 9.03 -14.74
CA ALA A 74 19.61 10.38 -15.23
C ALA A 74 18.21 10.89 -14.86
N TYR A 75 17.53 10.25 -13.89
CA TYR A 75 16.18 10.65 -13.46
C TYR A 75 16.12 12.11 -13.00
N ASN A 76 17.13 12.52 -12.22
CA ASN A 76 17.36 13.89 -11.78
C ASN A 76 18.84 14.04 -11.36
N HIS A 77 19.26 15.28 -11.06
CA HIS A 77 20.63 15.55 -10.66
C HIS A 77 21.09 14.78 -9.41
N ALA A 78 20.21 14.57 -8.42
CA ALA A 78 20.57 13.83 -7.22
C ALA A 78 20.82 12.35 -7.52
N ASN A 79 20.07 11.73 -8.42
CA ASN A 79 20.26 10.34 -8.86
C ASN A 79 21.63 10.12 -9.54
N GLU A 80 22.11 11.10 -10.32
CA GLU A 80 23.45 11.06 -10.90
C GLU A 80 24.52 11.03 -9.79
N VAL A 81 24.36 11.85 -8.76
CA VAL A 81 25.26 11.89 -7.60
C VAL A 81 25.17 10.61 -6.77
N PHE A 82 23.96 10.05 -6.55
CA PHE A 82 23.80 8.77 -5.85
C PHE A 82 24.49 7.62 -6.59
N THR A 83 24.55 7.68 -7.92
CA THR A 83 25.22 6.67 -8.74
C THR A 83 26.74 6.83 -8.69
N ALA A 84 27.24 8.06 -8.57
CA ALA A 84 28.67 8.35 -8.52
C ALA A 84 29.29 8.24 -7.12
N ASP A 85 28.54 8.52 -6.05
CA ASP A 85 29.05 8.60 -4.68
C ASP A 85 28.27 7.71 -3.71
N TYR A 86 28.96 6.72 -3.14
CA TYR A 86 28.40 5.78 -2.16
C TYR A 86 27.95 6.46 -0.86
N LYS A 87 28.52 7.60 -0.47
CA LYS A 87 28.10 8.35 0.71
C LYS A 87 26.76 9.02 0.47
N ALA A 88 26.62 9.67 -0.68
CA ALA A 88 25.36 10.29 -1.10
C ALA A 88 24.23 9.26 -1.19
N PHE A 89 24.51 8.10 -1.80
CA PHE A 89 23.58 6.97 -1.80
C PHE A 89 23.22 6.49 -0.39
N GLY A 90 24.23 6.34 0.48
CA GLY A 90 24.05 5.89 1.86
C GLY A 90 23.11 6.79 2.67
N GLU A 91 23.15 8.11 2.47
CA GLU A 91 22.24 9.05 3.14
C GLU A 91 20.77 8.87 2.74
N GLN A 92 20.49 8.32 1.55
CA GLN A 92 19.12 8.08 1.08
C GLN A 92 18.52 6.77 1.56
N LEU A 93 19.36 5.78 1.91
CA LEU A 93 18.92 4.44 2.32
C LEU A 93 17.90 4.44 3.48
N PRO A 94 18.01 5.30 4.51
CA PRO A 94 17.00 5.39 5.57
C PRO A 94 15.56 5.57 5.07
N TYR A 95 15.33 6.23 3.93
CA TYR A 95 13.97 6.37 3.35
C TYR A 95 13.37 5.03 2.92
N TYR A 96 14.21 4.05 2.60
CA TYR A 96 13.81 2.71 2.13
C TYR A 96 13.92 1.65 3.23
N GLN A 97 14.94 1.73 4.07
CA GLN A 97 15.21 0.75 5.12
C GLN A 97 14.10 0.66 6.17
N ILE A 98 13.41 1.77 6.46
CA ILE A 98 12.28 1.80 7.42
C ILE A 98 11.11 0.89 7.01
N LYS A 99 11.03 0.47 5.75
CA LYS A 99 9.98 -0.44 5.22
C LYS A 99 10.36 -1.90 5.51
N VAL A 100 10.60 -2.20 6.78
CA VAL A 100 11.20 -3.46 7.27
C VAL A 100 10.48 -4.68 6.74
N GLY A 101 9.15 -4.71 6.82
CA GLY A 101 8.34 -5.85 6.37
C GLY A 101 8.47 -6.10 4.86
N PHE A 102 8.58 -5.04 4.05
CA PHE A 102 8.83 -5.18 2.62
C PHE A 102 10.25 -5.68 2.35
N ASN A 103 11.25 -5.07 2.99
CA ASN A 103 12.65 -5.46 2.80
C ASN A 103 12.92 -6.92 3.23
N VAL A 104 12.25 -7.40 4.29
CA VAL A 104 12.31 -8.82 4.69
C VAL A 104 11.73 -9.73 3.61
N ALA A 105 10.61 -9.36 2.98
CA ALA A 105 10.02 -10.14 1.90
C ALA A 105 10.95 -10.18 0.67
N VAL A 106 11.54 -9.04 0.31
CA VAL A 106 12.52 -8.96 -0.79
C VAL A 106 13.74 -9.82 -0.46
N TYR A 107 14.29 -9.71 0.74
CA TYR A 107 15.45 -10.48 1.19
C TYR A 107 15.17 -11.98 1.19
N ALA A 108 13.97 -12.41 1.59
CA ALA A 108 13.58 -13.81 1.52
C ALA A 108 13.59 -14.34 0.07
N LEU A 109 13.07 -13.57 -0.89
CA LEU A 109 13.13 -13.94 -2.31
C LEU A 109 14.58 -13.96 -2.84
N TYR A 110 15.39 -12.99 -2.45
CA TYR A 110 16.81 -12.97 -2.78
C TYR A 110 17.53 -14.23 -2.26
N LYS A 111 17.26 -14.66 -1.02
CA LYS A 111 17.88 -15.84 -0.41
C LYS A 111 17.46 -17.18 -1.01
N ILE A 112 16.29 -17.27 -1.65
CA ILE A 112 15.87 -18.49 -2.37
C ILE A 112 16.37 -18.53 -3.82
N GLY A 113 17.17 -17.55 -4.25
CA GLY A 113 17.91 -17.59 -5.51
C GLY A 113 17.49 -16.59 -6.58
N PHE A 114 16.56 -15.67 -6.29
CA PHE A 114 16.29 -14.56 -7.20
C PHE A 114 17.45 -13.55 -7.18
N THR A 115 17.75 -12.92 -8.32
CA THR A 115 18.67 -11.76 -8.36
C THR A 115 18.08 -10.61 -7.53
N GLY A 116 18.92 -9.67 -7.10
CA GLY A 116 18.51 -8.54 -6.28
C GLY A 116 17.34 -7.74 -6.89
N PRO A 117 17.49 -7.19 -8.12
CA PRO A 117 16.40 -6.44 -8.76
C PRO A 117 15.14 -7.29 -8.99
N HIS A 118 15.29 -8.53 -9.45
CA HIS A 118 14.15 -9.42 -9.67
C HIS A 118 13.41 -9.76 -8.38
N ALA A 119 14.11 -9.94 -7.25
CA ALA A 119 13.49 -10.19 -5.95
C ALA A 119 12.54 -9.04 -5.55
N VAL A 120 12.92 -7.79 -5.79
CA VAL A 120 12.07 -6.61 -5.53
C VAL A 120 10.79 -6.68 -6.35
N LEU A 121 10.91 -6.93 -7.66
CA LEU A 121 9.75 -7.00 -8.56
C LEU A 121 8.87 -8.22 -8.28
N MET A 122 9.45 -9.36 -7.89
CA MET A 122 8.69 -10.58 -7.60
C MET A 122 7.83 -10.47 -6.35
N VAL A 123 8.26 -9.72 -5.33
CA VAL A 123 7.37 -9.40 -4.20
C VAL A 123 6.09 -8.75 -4.72
N ASN A 124 6.19 -7.85 -5.69
CA ASN A 124 5.06 -7.11 -6.23
C ASN A 124 4.16 -7.97 -7.11
N ILE A 125 4.74 -8.78 -7.99
CA ILE A 125 3.98 -9.71 -8.85
C ILE A 125 3.25 -10.77 -8.02
N PHE A 126 3.91 -11.38 -7.02
CA PHE A 126 3.25 -12.32 -6.12
C PHE A 126 2.17 -11.65 -5.28
N SER A 127 2.43 -10.44 -4.79
CA SER A 127 1.44 -9.68 -4.01
C SER A 127 0.20 -9.34 -4.85
N TYR A 128 0.37 -8.97 -6.11
CA TYR A 128 -0.73 -8.72 -7.04
C TYR A 128 -1.58 -9.97 -7.28
N PHE A 129 -0.94 -11.12 -7.51
CA PHE A 129 -1.63 -12.39 -7.65
C PHE A 129 -2.42 -12.77 -6.39
N ILE A 130 -1.79 -12.68 -5.22
CA ILE A 130 -2.42 -12.97 -3.93
C ILE A 130 -3.57 -11.99 -3.66
N ALA A 131 -3.38 -10.69 -3.91
CA ALA A 131 -4.44 -9.69 -3.77
C ALA A 131 -5.64 -10.03 -4.66
N GLY A 132 -5.40 -10.55 -5.87
CA GLY A 132 -6.46 -11.04 -6.74
C GLY A 132 -7.24 -12.21 -6.12
N LEU A 133 -6.55 -13.22 -5.59
CA LEU A 133 -7.20 -14.34 -4.89
C LEU A 133 -8.05 -13.85 -3.70
N LEU A 134 -7.53 -12.89 -2.93
CA LEU A 134 -8.24 -12.30 -1.79
C LEU A 134 -9.45 -11.47 -2.22
N LEU A 135 -9.34 -10.69 -3.29
CA LEU A 135 -10.47 -9.95 -3.87
C LEU A 135 -11.57 -10.92 -4.34
N PHE A 136 -11.22 -11.97 -5.06
CA PHE A 136 -12.17 -12.98 -5.49
C PHE A 136 -12.86 -13.64 -4.31
N TYR A 137 -12.08 -14.04 -3.29
CA TYR A 137 -12.62 -14.61 -2.06
C TYR A 137 -13.60 -13.65 -1.37
N LEU A 138 -13.24 -12.37 -1.27
CA LEU A 138 -14.05 -11.36 -0.63
C LEU A 138 -15.35 -11.11 -1.41
N VAL A 139 -15.29 -10.89 -2.72
CA VAL A 139 -16.49 -10.65 -3.52
C VAL A 139 -17.38 -11.90 -3.55
N LYS A 140 -16.80 -13.11 -3.59
CA LYS A 140 -17.53 -14.37 -3.43
C LYS A 140 -18.25 -14.44 -2.08
N PHE A 141 -17.60 -14.01 -1.00
CA PHE A 141 -18.20 -13.93 0.32
C PHE A 141 -19.39 -12.95 0.36
N LEU A 142 -19.29 -11.83 -0.36
CA LEU A 142 -20.38 -10.85 -0.47
C LEU A 142 -21.55 -11.33 -1.36
N PHE A 143 -21.29 -12.16 -2.36
CA PHE A 143 -22.29 -12.64 -3.33
C PHE A 143 -22.25 -14.18 -3.51
N PRO A 144 -22.56 -14.97 -2.45
CA PRO A 144 -22.27 -16.41 -2.39
C PRO A 144 -23.12 -17.30 -3.31
N LYS A 145 -24.14 -16.76 -3.97
CA LYS A 145 -24.97 -17.48 -4.96
C LYS A 145 -24.77 -16.96 -6.38
N ASN A 146 -23.98 -15.92 -6.57
CA ASN A 146 -23.72 -15.34 -7.88
C ASN A 146 -22.33 -15.77 -8.36
N TYR A 147 -22.28 -16.63 -9.38
CA TYR A 147 -21.04 -17.20 -9.91
C TYR A 147 -20.35 -16.27 -10.92
N PHE A 148 -21.03 -15.22 -11.38
CA PHE A 148 -20.54 -14.29 -12.40
C PHE A 148 -19.94 -13.02 -11.78
N ILE A 149 -20.54 -12.49 -10.72
CA ILE A 149 -20.11 -11.24 -10.10
C ILE A 149 -18.69 -11.30 -9.49
N PRO A 150 -18.31 -12.33 -8.70
CA PRO A 150 -16.98 -12.41 -8.11
C PRO A 150 -15.82 -12.40 -9.11
N PRO A 151 -15.80 -13.22 -10.18
CA PRO A 151 -14.71 -13.14 -11.15
C PRO A 151 -14.69 -11.78 -11.86
N VAL A 152 -15.83 -11.27 -12.31
CA VAL A 152 -15.90 -10.04 -13.10
C VAL A 152 -15.44 -8.82 -12.31
N ILE A 153 -15.97 -8.62 -11.09
CA ILE A 153 -15.57 -7.47 -10.26
C ILE A 153 -14.10 -7.57 -9.88
N SER A 154 -13.62 -8.76 -9.50
CA SER A 154 -12.23 -8.92 -9.05
C SER A 154 -11.24 -8.67 -10.19
N LEU A 155 -11.49 -9.24 -11.37
CA LEU A 155 -10.66 -8.98 -12.56
C LEU A 155 -10.74 -7.52 -13.01
N PHE A 156 -11.92 -6.90 -12.95
CA PHE A 156 -12.08 -5.49 -13.28
C PHE A 156 -11.25 -4.59 -12.36
N VAL A 157 -11.30 -4.81 -11.04
CA VAL A 157 -10.50 -4.05 -10.07
C VAL A 157 -9.00 -4.21 -10.34
N LEU A 158 -8.54 -5.44 -10.59
CA LEU A 158 -7.15 -5.72 -10.91
C LEU A 158 -6.70 -5.08 -12.22
N TRP A 159 -7.59 -5.02 -13.21
CA TRP A 159 -7.30 -4.41 -14.51
C TRP A 159 -7.16 -2.87 -14.44
N LEU A 160 -7.63 -2.21 -13.38
CA LEU A 160 -7.53 -0.76 -13.24
C LEU A 160 -6.05 -0.30 -13.29
N PRO A 161 -5.71 0.73 -14.10
CA PRO A 161 -4.33 1.18 -14.25
C PRO A 161 -3.59 1.50 -12.94
N PRO A 162 -4.20 2.13 -11.91
CA PRO A 162 -3.53 2.36 -10.64
C PRO A 162 -3.19 1.08 -9.87
N VAL A 163 -3.98 0.01 -10.05
CA VAL A 163 -3.73 -1.29 -9.38
C VAL A 163 -2.62 -2.04 -10.08
N ARG A 164 -2.60 -2.01 -11.42
CA ARG A 164 -1.51 -2.56 -12.23
C ARG A 164 -0.18 -1.86 -11.99
N SER A 165 -0.20 -0.52 -11.95
CA SER A 165 1.00 0.28 -11.70
C SER A 165 1.67 -0.08 -10.36
N MET A 166 0.92 -0.43 -9.30
CA MET A 166 1.52 -0.92 -8.05
C MET A 166 2.35 -2.20 -8.27
N ALA A 167 1.89 -3.11 -9.13
CA ALA A 167 2.57 -4.38 -9.42
C ALA A 167 3.74 -4.23 -10.39
N GLU A 168 3.63 -3.31 -11.34
CA GLU A 168 4.61 -3.07 -12.40
C GLU A 168 5.85 -2.29 -11.91
N ASN A 169 5.73 -1.49 -10.83
CA ASN A 169 6.81 -0.66 -10.28
C ASN A 169 7.34 -1.23 -8.96
N PRO A 170 8.64 -1.10 -8.62
CA PRO A 170 9.27 -1.62 -7.40
C PRO A 170 8.88 -0.81 -6.16
N THR A 171 7.68 -1.05 -5.66
CA THR A 171 7.09 -0.37 -4.49
C THR A 171 6.56 -1.36 -3.45
N PRO A 172 6.38 -0.97 -2.18
CA PRO A 172 5.77 -1.81 -1.16
C PRO A 172 4.23 -1.87 -1.26
N ASP A 173 3.64 -1.07 -2.15
CA ASP A 173 2.21 -0.83 -2.22
C ASP A 173 1.36 -2.07 -2.54
N PRO A 174 1.71 -2.96 -3.50
CA PRO A 174 0.91 -4.16 -3.74
C PRO A 174 1.00 -5.15 -2.56
N PHE A 175 2.16 -5.24 -1.89
CA PHE A 175 2.32 -6.10 -0.71
C PHE A 175 1.49 -5.60 0.46
N LEU A 176 1.50 -4.30 0.71
CA LEU A 176 0.62 -3.68 1.68
C LEU A 176 -0.86 -3.88 1.34
N PHE A 177 -1.23 -3.79 0.06
CA PHE A 177 -2.60 -3.99 -0.38
C PHE A 177 -3.13 -5.40 -0.04
N VAL A 178 -2.28 -6.44 -0.09
CA VAL A 178 -2.61 -7.79 0.42
C VAL A 178 -3.04 -7.74 1.89
N PHE A 179 -2.28 -7.06 2.75
CA PHE A 179 -2.62 -6.94 4.18
C PHE A 179 -3.85 -6.05 4.42
N MET A 180 -4.07 -5.02 3.61
CA MET A 180 -5.32 -4.24 3.65
C MET A 180 -6.54 -5.09 3.29
N LEU A 181 -6.41 -6.04 2.35
CA LEU A 181 -7.48 -6.98 2.01
C LEU A 181 -7.68 -8.02 3.12
N PHE A 182 -6.63 -8.57 3.70
CA PHE A 182 -6.74 -9.43 4.89
C PHE A 182 -7.43 -8.70 6.04
N PHE A 183 -7.08 -7.44 6.27
CA PHE A 183 -7.72 -6.59 7.26
C PHE A 183 -9.23 -6.51 6.98
N MET A 184 -9.64 -6.17 5.77
CA MET A 184 -11.05 -6.12 5.40
C MET A 184 -11.77 -7.46 5.60
N ILE A 185 -11.17 -8.58 5.17
CA ILE A 185 -11.73 -9.92 5.39
C ILE A 185 -11.95 -10.16 6.89
N SER A 186 -10.95 -9.84 7.72
CA SER A 186 -11.01 -10.06 9.15
C SER A 186 -12.07 -9.21 9.86
N ILE A 187 -12.32 -7.99 9.38
CA ILE A 187 -13.39 -7.11 9.85
C ILE A 187 -14.76 -7.69 9.49
N LEU A 188 -14.97 -8.01 8.21
CA LEU A 188 -16.25 -8.53 7.72
C LEU A 188 -16.62 -9.90 8.32
N GLN A 189 -15.62 -10.72 8.64
CA GLN A 189 -15.79 -11.99 9.35
C GLN A 189 -15.85 -11.86 10.88
N LYS A 190 -15.78 -10.64 11.42
CA LYS A 190 -15.82 -10.38 12.87
C LYS A 190 -14.75 -11.18 13.64
N ARG A 191 -13.54 -11.27 13.08
CA ARG A 191 -12.38 -11.87 13.77
C ARG A 191 -12.01 -11.06 15.02
N SER A 192 -11.22 -11.67 15.90
CA SER A 192 -10.82 -11.04 17.17
C SER A 192 -9.96 -9.81 16.95
N SER A 193 -9.96 -8.90 17.95
CA SER A 193 -9.12 -7.69 17.94
C SER A 193 -7.63 -8.00 17.78
N LEU A 194 -7.16 -9.15 18.29
CA LEU A 194 -5.77 -9.57 18.14
C LEU A 194 -5.40 -9.82 16.67
N VAL A 195 -6.31 -10.40 15.88
CA VAL A 195 -6.09 -10.61 14.44
C VAL A 195 -6.01 -9.26 13.73
N HIS A 196 -6.89 -8.31 14.06
CA HIS A 196 -6.83 -6.96 13.50
C HIS A 196 -5.51 -6.28 13.83
N TYR A 197 -5.06 -6.38 15.09
CA TYR A 197 -3.78 -5.86 15.54
C TYR A 197 -2.59 -6.43 14.77
N ILE A 198 -2.52 -7.76 14.62
CA ILE A 198 -1.41 -8.41 13.90
C ILE A 198 -1.36 -7.92 12.45
N ILE A 199 -2.51 -7.81 11.78
CA ILE A 199 -2.57 -7.32 10.40
C ILE A 199 -2.14 -5.84 10.33
N LEU A 200 -2.60 -5.00 11.26
CA LEU A 200 -2.19 -3.59 11.33
C LEU A 200 -0.70 -3.44 11.60
N LEU A 201 -0.13 -4.27 12.48
CA LEU A 201 1.30 -4.34 12.72
C LEU A 201 2.05 -4.67 11.42
N CYS A 202 1.62 -5.68 10.66
CA CYS A 202 2.20 -5.97 9.35
C CYS A 202 2.11 -4.77 8.40
N CYS A 203 0.98 -4.07 8.35
CA CYS A 203 0.85 -2.83 7.55
C CYS A 203 1.90 -1.78 7.95
N VAL A 204 2.10 -1.53 9.25
CA VAL A 204 3.10 -0.57 9.75
C VAL A 204 4.52 -1.03 9.42
N LEU A 205 4.82 -2.32 9.54
CA LEU A 205 6.14 -2.85 9.19
C LEU A 205 6.45 -2.72 7.70
N ILE A 206 5.45 -2.92 6.83
CA ILE A 206 5.61 -2.79 5.37
C ILE A 206 5.72 -1.31 4.96
N ARG A 207 4.88 -0.47 5.55
CA ARG A 207 4.86 0.98 5.33
C ARG A 207 4.63 1.72 6.65
N PRO A 208 5.66 2.33 7.25
CA PRO A 208 5.54 3.00 8.55
C PRO A 208 4.49 4.10 8.60
N ASP A 209 4.18 4.75 7.46
CA ASP A 209 3.10 5.75 7.36
C ASP A 209 1.70 5.19 7.67
N TYR A 210 1.51 3.86 7.61
CA TYR A 210 0.25 3.20 7.99
C TYR A 210 0.01 3.16 9.50
N ILE A 211 0.93 3.69 10.31
CA ILE A 211 0.68 3.95 11.73
C ILE A 211 -0.54 4.85 11.93
N LEU A 212 -0.78 5.80 11.01
CA LEU A 212 -1.94 6.69 11.04
C LEU A 212 -3.24 5.92 10.77
N PHE A 213 -3.23 4.98 9.84
CA PHE A 213 -4.36 4.09 9.59
C PHE A 213 -4.66 3.20 10.80
N ALA A 214 -3.62 2.61 11.39
CA ALA A 214 -3.80 1.80 12.60
C ALA A 214 -4.33 2.64 13.78
N ALA A 215 -3.79 3.84 14.00
CA ALA A 215 -4.24 4.74 15.06
C ALA A 215 -5.70 5.17 14.87
N THR A 216 -6.08 5.59 13.65
CA THR A 216 -7.47 5.99 13.38
C THR A 216 -8.45 4.83 13.49
N TYR A 217 -8.05 3.61 13.12
CA TYR A 217 -8.88 2.42 13.33
C TYR A 217 -9.03 2.04 14.79
N LEU A 218 -7.96 2.00 15.56
CA LEU A 218 -8.02 1.69 16.99
C LEU A 218 -8.86 2.75 17.71
N PHE A 219 -8.70 4.04 17.36
CA PHE A 219 -9.52 5.12 17.88
C PHE A 219 -11.01 4.96 17.52
N ALA A 220 -11.34 4.71 16.25
CA ALA A 220 -12.73 4.51 15.82
C ALA A 220 -13.37 3.30 16.50
N THR A 221 -12.62 2.21 16.66
CA THR A 221 -13.07 1.00 17.37
C THR A 221 -13.27 1.27 18.85
N PHE A 222 -12.34 1.98 19.49
CA PHE A 222 -12.42 2.37 20.88
C PHE A 222 -13.66 3.25 21.14
N VAL A 223 -13.86 4.28 20.33
CA VAL A 223 -15.03 5.17 20.41
C VAL A 223 -16.32 4.38 20.21
N PHE A 224 -16.37 3.52 19.19
CA PHE A 224 -17.55 2.72 18.89
C PHE A 224 -17.93 1.79 20.05
N LYS A 225 -16.95 1.06 20.61
CA LYS A 225 -17.17 0.20 21.77
C LYS A 225 -17.55 0.99 23.01
N PHE A 226 -16.88 2.11 23.28
CA PHE A 226 -17.18 2.95 24.44
C PHE A 226 -18.65 3.40 24.45
N PHE A 227 -19.18 3.84 23.31
CA PHE A 227 -20.58 4.29 23.24
C PHE A 227 -21.60 3.16 23.23
N ASN A 228 -21.24 1.93 22.80
CA ASN A 228 -22.17 0.81 22.68
C ASN A 228 -22.09 -0.23 23.82
N GLU A 229 -20.96 -0.34 24.52
CA GLU A 229 -20.67 -1.40 25.49
C GLU A 229 -20.49 -0.80 26.90
N ASN A 230 -21.49 -0.04 27.36
CA ASN A 230 -21.58 0.50 28.73
C ASN A 230 -20.44 1.47 29.15
N LYS A 231 -19.83 2.21 28.21
CA LYS A 231 -18.79 3.21 28.50
C LYS A 231 -17.57 2.64 29.25
N LYS A 232 -17.27 1.35 29.08
CA LYS A 232 -16.07 0.74 29.63
C LYS A 232 -14.88 1.00 28.72
N LEU A 233 -13.72 1.25 29.32
CA LEU A 233 -12.47 1.41 28.61
C LEU A 233 -11.90 0.04 28.24
N ASP A 234 -11.71 -0.21 26.94
CA ASP A 234 -11.04 -1.41 26.44
C ASP A 234 -9.52 -1.17 26.43
N TYR A 235 -8.87 -1.49 27.56
CA TYR A 235 -7.42 -1.33 27.72
C TYR A 235 -6.59 -2.11 26.69
N SER A 236 -7.15 -3.17 26.09
CA SER A 236 -6.45 -3.92 25.04
C SER A 236 -6.16 -3.04 23.83
N LEU A 237 -7.10 -2.17 23.43
CA LEU A 237 -6.92 -1.25 22.30
C LEU A 237 -5.85 -0.19 22.60
N ILE A 238 -5.77 0.26 23.85
CA ILE A 238 -4.75 1.23 24.30
C ILE A 238 -3.37 0.59 24.25
N ILE A 239 -3.22 -0.65 24.76
CA ILE A 239 -1.97 -1.40 24.73
C ILE A 239 -1.53 -1.65 23.28
N GLN A 240 -2.45 -2.03 22.40
CA GLN A 240 -2.20 -2.21 20.96
C GLN A 240 -1.73 -0.90 20.30
N GLY A 241 -2.35 0.23 20.64
CA GLY A 241 -1.93 1.54 20.12
C GLY A 241 -0.54 1.93 20.60
N ALA A 242 -0.26 1.74 21.89
CA ALA A 242 1.03 2.03 22.50
C ALA A 242 2.15 1.16 21.91
N SER A 243 1.90 -0.14 21.71
CA SER A 243 2.90 -1.05 21.12
C SER A 243 3.24 -0.69 19.68
N LEU A 244 2.24 -0.33 18.85
CA LEU A 244 2.48 0.13 17.48
C LEU A 244 3.29 1.43 17.45
N ALA A 245 3.00 2.38 18.33
CA ALA A 245 3.75 3.63 18.44
C ALA A 245 5.20 3.37 18.85
N LEU A 246 5.44 2.49 19.82
CA LEU A 246 6.78 2.10 20.25
C LEU A 246 7.57 1.43 19.12
N ILE A 247 6.95 0.51 18.38
CA ILE A 247 7.58 -0.15 17.23
C ILE A 247 7.92 0.87 16.14
N TYR A 248 7.00 1.78 15.82
CA TYR A 248 7.23 2.86 14.86
C TYR A 248 8.43 3.74 15.26
N ILE A 249 8.48 4.18 16.52
CA ILE A 249 9.59 4.98 17.05
C ILE A 249 10.90 4.19 17.01
N ALA A 250 10.88 2.91 17.36
CA ALA A 250 12.06 2.04 17.32
C ALA A 250 12.63 1.93 15.91
N ILE A 251 11.79 1.71 14.89
CA ILE A 251 12.20 1.63 13.48
C ILE A 251 12.84 2.93 13.02
N ILE A 252 12.19 4.07 13.30
CA ILE A 252 12.68 5.40 12.89
C ILE A 252 14.04 5.70 13.52
N LYS A 253 14.20 5.41 14.82
CA LYS A 253 15.46 5.64 15.53
C LYS A 253 16.56 4.70 15.05
N TYR A 254 16.25 3.43 14.85
CA TYR A 254 17.23 2.42 14.43
C TYR A 254 17.85 2.75 13.07
N TYR A 255 17.02 3.14 12.10
CA TYR A 255 17.47 3.46 10.74
C TYR A 255 17.86 4.93 10.54
N HIS A 256 17.92 5.74 11.60
CA HIS A 256 18.27 7.17 11.52
C HIS A 256 17.44 7.93 10.47
N TYR A 257 16.14 7.65 10.43
CA TYR A 257 15.25 8.24 9.43
C TYR A 257 15.26 9.78 9.53
N PRO A 258 15.56 10.52 8.43
CA PRO A 258 15.75 11.97 8.46
C PRO A 258 14.56 12.75 9.02
N GLY A 259 13.35 12.25 8.82
CA GLY A 259 12.12 12.86 9.31
C GLY A 259 11.15 13.21 8.19
N TRP A 260 9.94 13.61 8.57
CA TRP A 260 8.90 13.97 7.59
C TRP A 260 9.26 15.24 6.81
N LYS A 261 9.87 16.26 7.46
CA LYS A 261 10.23 17.51 6.80
C LYS A 261 11.20 17.27 5.64
N ASP A 262 12.25 16.50 5.90
CA ASP A 262 13.24 16.11 4.89
C ASP A 262 12.61 15.28 3.77
N LEU A 263 11.83 14.25 4.11
CA LEU A 263 11.13 13.44 3.10
C LEU A 263 10.21 14.30 2.22
N PHE A 264 9.45 15.22 2.82
CA PHE A 264 8.53 16.09 2.11
C PHE A 264 9.28 17.01 1.15
N TYR A 265 10.34 17.66 1.62
CA TYR A 265 11.18 18.55 0.81
C TYR A 265 11.81 17.82 -0.37
N ASP A 266 12.42 16.66 -0.11
CA ASP A 266 13.09 15.83 -1.11
C ASP A 266 12.14 15.21 -2.14
N SER A 267 10.85 15.11 -1.81
CA SER A 267 9.84 14.55 -2.70
C SER A 267 9.15 15.60 -3.57
N PHE A 268 9.05 16.85 -3.10
CA PHE A 268 8.13 17.83 -3.69
C PHE A 268 8.74 19.18 -4.06
N PHE A 269 9.84 19.60 -3.42
CA PHE A 269 10.48 20.88 -3.70
C PHE A 269 11.80 20.69 -4.43
N TYR A 270 12.73 19.98 -3.78
CA TYR A 270 14.06 19.76 -4.33
C TYR A 270 14.65 18.48 -3.77
N ARG A 271 14.96 17.53 -4.64
CA ARG A 271 15.64 16.29 -4.27
C ARG A 271 17.11 16.60 -4.02
N ARG A 272 17.52 16.66 -2.76
CA ARG A 272 18.91 16.97 -2.38
C ARG A 272 19.85 15.80 -2.73
N PRO A 273 21.03 16.06 -3.33
CA PRO A 273 22.08 15.06 -3.52
C PRO A 273 22.70 14.54 -2.21
N LEU A 274 22.76 15.40 -1.18
CA LEU A 274 23.22 15.06 0.17
C LEU A 274 22.25 15.69 1.16
N ILE A 275 21.64 14.87 2.01
CA ILE A 275 20.68 15.33 3.03
C ILE A 275 21.42 16.12 4.11
N SER A 276 22.66 15.71 4.42
CA SER A 276 23.50 16.37 5.42
C SER A 276 24.03 17.74 4.98
N ALA A 277 24.12 18.00 3.66
CA ALA A 277 24.74 19.20 3.13
C ALA A 277 23.84 20.44 3.20
N GLU A 278 22.52 20.25 3.09
CA GLU A 278 21.54 21.34 3.07
C GLU A 278 20.32 20.98 3.91
N LYS A 279 19.84 21.91 4.73
CA LYS A 279 18.63 21.69 5.53
C LYS A 279 17.39 21.74 4.65
N ALA A 280 16.43 20.85 4.90
CA ALA A 280 15.11 20.94 4.31
C ALA A 280 14.41 22.21 4.81
N ASP A 281 14.38 23.25 3.98
CA ASP A 281 13.78 24.52 4.35
C ASP A 281 12.59 24.87 3.46
N PHE A 282 11.42 24.92 4.09
CA PHE A 282 10.19 25.42 3.49
C PHE A 282 9.29 25.98 4.59
N THR A 283 8.60 27.06 4.26
CA THR A 283 7.65 27.72 5.15
C THR A 283 6.31 27.00 5.16
N PHE A 284 5.51 27.23 6.20
CA PHE A 284 4.12 26.75 6.24
C PHE A 284 3.31 27.27 5.04
N LYS A 285 3.58 28.51 4.58
CA LYS A 285 2.92 29.08 3.40
C LYS A 285 3.25 28.27 2.14
N GLN A 286 4.51 27.95 1.89
CA GLN A 286 4.91 27.12 0.74
C GLN A 286 4.28 25.72 0.80
N TYR A 287 4.25 25.11 1.98
CA TYR A 287 3.53 23.84 2.18
C TYR A 287 2.05 23.97 1.83
N PHE A 288 1.37 24.99 2.36
CA PHE A 288 -0.07 25.19 2.17
C PHE A 288 -0.41 25.49 0.70
N ASP A 289 0.35 26.38 0.06
CA ASP A 289 0.18 26.72 -1.36
C ASP A 289 0.35 25.46 -2.24
N TYR A 290 1.37 24.64 -1.97
CA TYR A 290 1.58 23.38 -2.66
C TYR A 290 0.44 22.38 -2.41
N PHE A 291 0.00 22.25 -1.16
CA PHE A 291 -1.11 21.38 -0.77
C PHE A 291 -2.40 21.75 -1.52
N ILE A 292 -2.76 23.04 -1.57
CA ILE A 292 -3.95 23.52 -2.29
C ILE A 292 -3.83 23.26 -3.79
N PHE A 293 -2.67 23.55 -4.38
CA PHE A 293 -2.42 23.25 -5.80
C PHE A 293 -2.62 21.77 -6.12
N LYS A 294 -2.13 20.86 -5.26
CA LYS A 294 -2.29 19.42 -5.44
C LYS A 294 -3.72 18.96 -5.17
N LEU A 295 -4.43 19.58 -4.21
CA LEU A 295 -5.81 19.24 -3.88
C LEU A 295 -6.75 19.47 -5.07
N ILE A 296 -6.55 20.55 -5.83
CA ILE A 296 -7.31 20.84 -7.05
C ILE A 296 -7.16 19.71 -8.08
N ASN A 297 -5.95 19.14 -8.17
CA ASN A 297 -5.63 18.04 -9.07
C ASN A 297 -6.11 16.67 -8.54
N PHE A 298 -6.50 16.58 -7.27
CA PHE A 298 -6.99 15.37 -6.61
C PHE A 298 -8.48 15.07 -6.87
N LYS A 299 -9.16 15.91 -7.64
CA LYS A 299 -10.62 15.88 -7.89
C LYS A 299 -11.20 14.51 -8.28
N LYS A 300 -10.46 13.68 -9.04
CA LYS A 300 -10.93 12.36 -9.48
C LYS A 300 -11.09 11.39 -8.30
N ILE A 301 -10.09 11.33 -7.42
CA ILE A 301 -10.16 10.49 -6.22
C ILE A 301 -11.24 11.02 -5.29
N THR A 302 -11.25 12.34 -5.03
CA THR A 302 -12.27 12.99 -4.20
C THR A 302 -13.68 12.67 -4.67
N LEU A 303 -13.97 12.81 -5.97
CA LEU A 303 -15.31 12.54 -6.52
C LEU A 303 -15.70 11.07 -6.34
N VAL A 304 -14.83 10.13 -6.72
CA VAL A 304 -15.12 8.69 -6.58
C VAL A 304 -15.35 8.33 -5.11
N SER A 305 -14.50 8.81 -4.21
CA SER A 305 -14.61 8.54 -2.78
C SER A 305 -15.87 9.15 -2.17
N LEU A 306 -16.28 10.35 -2.56
CA LEU A 306 -17.53 10.98 -2.11
C LEU A 306 -18.77 10.23 -2.63
N VAL A 307 -18.78 9.82 -3.89
CA VAL A 307 -19.87 9.02 -4.46
C VAL A 307 -20.01 7.70 -3.73
N LEU A 308 -18.89 6.99 -3.49
CA LEU A 308 -18.89 5.73 -2.73
C LEU A 308 -19.38 5.95 -1.30
N LEU A 309 -18.89 6.99 -0.61
CA LEU A 309 -19.31 7.33 0.75
C LEU A 309 -20.81 7.62 0.81
N GLY A 310 -21.32 8.51 -0.05
CA GLY A 310 -22.74 8.85 -0.12
C GLY A 310 -23.61 7.63 -0.43
N ALA A 311 -23.17 6.77 -1.36
CA ALA A 311 -23.87 5.54 -1.68
C ALA A 311 -23.89 4.56 -0.50
N ILE A 312 -22.80 4.42 0.26
CA ILE A 312 -22.77 3.59 1.48
C ILE A 312 -23.77 4.11 2.51
N PHE A 313 -23.84 5.43 2.72
CA PHE A 313 -24.80 6.02 3.66
C PHE A 313 -26.25 5.80 3.22
N TYR A 314 -26.51 5.84 1.90
CA TYR A 314 -27.81 5.54 1.32
C TYR A 314 -28.21 4.06 1.44
N PHE A 315 -27.26 3.13 1.23
CA PHE A 315 -27.55 1.70 1.19
C PHE A 315 -27.43 0.98 2.55
N SER A 316 -26.51 1.38 3.41
CA SER A 316 -26.25 0.75 4.71
C SER A 316 -26.98 1.47 5.83
N LYS A 317 -27.69 0.71 6.68
CA LYS A 317 -28.23 1.18 7.97
C LYS A 317 -27.33 0.84 9.15
N GLU A 318 -26.32 -0.01 8.94
CA GLU A 318 -25.42 -0.45 10.00
C GLU A 318 -24.42 0.66 10.34
N ILE A 319 -24.47 1.17 11.58
CA ILE A 319 -23.66 2.30 12.04
C ILE A 319 -22.15 1.99 11.94
N TRP A 320 -21.73 0.78 12.27
CA TRP A 320 -20.33 0.36 12.18
C TRP A 320 -19.80 0.40 10.73
N ILE A 321 -20.63 0.00 9.76
CA ILE A 321 -20.29 0.05 8.35
C ILE A 321 -20.12 1.49 7.87
N ARG A 322 -20.96 2.42 8.36
CA ARG A 322 -20.83 3.85 8.08
C ARG A 322 -19.56 4.43 8.71
N ILE A 323 -19.23 4.04 9.94
CA ILE A 323 -17.98 4.45 10.62
C ILE A 323 -16.76 3.96 9.84
N LEU A 324 -16.74 2.70 9.39
CA LEU A 324 -15.67 2.17 8.55
C LEU A 324 -15.54 2.93 7.23
N ALA A 325 -16.67 3.28 6.60
CA ALA A 325 -16.65 4.08 5.37
C ALA A 325 -16.05 5.47 5.59
N VAL A 326 -16.45 6.17 6.67
CA VAL A 326 -15.86 7.45 7.06
C VAL A 326 -14.37 7.28 7.37
N LEU A 327 -13.98 6.21 8.06
CA LEU A 327 -12.58 5.93 8.38
C LEU A 327 -11.72 5.77 7.13
N PHE A 328 -12.13 4.95 6.17
CA PHE A 328 -11.37 4.76 4.93
C PHE A 328 -11.33 6.03 4.09
N PHE A 329 -12.45 6.76 4.03
CA PHE A 329 -12.51 8.07 3.38
C PHE A 329 -11.53 9.06 4.03
N SER A 330 -11.57 9.22 5.35
CA SER A 330 -10.68 10.11 6.09
C SER A 330 -9.21 9.74 5.91
N ASN A 331 -8.88 8.45 5.87
CA ASN A 331 -7.50 8.00 5.66
C ASN A 331 -6.92 8.35 4.29
N ILE A 332 -7.76 8.50 3.26
CA ILE A 332 -7.32 9.05 1.95
C ILE A 332 -6.75 10.47 2.16
N TYR A 333 -7.46 11.31 2.91
CA TYR A 333 -7.05 12.69 3.15
C TYR A 333 -5.95 12.84 4.20
N ILE A 334 -5.94 12.00 5.24
CA ILE A 334 -4.82 11.95 6.18
C ILE A 334 -3.53 11.65 5.41
N LYS A 335 -3.53 10.62 4.55
CA LYS A 335 -2.37 10.32 3.72
C LYS A 335 -2.02 11.47 2.77
N PHE A 336 -3.02 12.12 2.19
CA PHE A 336 -2.83 13.26 1.29
C PHE A 336 -2.19 14.47 1.99
N ILE A 337 -2.51 14.74 3.26
CA ILE A 337 -1.91 15.82 4.06
C ILE A 337 -0.40 15.60 4.22
N PHE A 338 0.03 14.37 4.48
CA PHE A 338 1.45 14.04 4.67
C PHE A 338 2.21 13.88 3.35
N PHE A 339 1.52 13.45 2.29
CA PHE A 339 2.10 13.18 0.98
C PHE A 339 1.13 13.61 -0.15
N PRO A 340 1.04 14.92 -0.47
CA PRO A 340 0.10 15.47 -1.45
C PRO A 340 0.53 15.21 -2.89
N ASP A 341 0.60 13.93 -3.27
CA ASP A 341 0.93 13.50 -4.62
C ASP A 341 -0.32 13.19 -5.43
N SER A 342 -0.85 14.19 -6.12
CA SER A 342 -2.07 14.05 -6.92
C SER A 342 -1.90 13.21 -8.19
N ALA A 343 -0.66 12.98 -8.65
CA ALA A 343 -0.38 12.25 -9.89
C ALA A 343 -0.27 10.75 -9.64
N ASN A 344 0.36 10.36 -8.53
CA ASN A 344 0.57 8.96 -8.18
C ASN A 344 -0.63 8.39 -7.40
N LEU A 345 -1.66 7.99 -8.15
CA LEU A 345 -2.89 7.38 -7.61
C LEU A 345 -2.63 6.11 -6.77
N ARG A 346 -1.48 5.45 -6.98
CA ARG A 346 -1.05 4.23 -6.26
C ARG A 346 -1.08 4.38 -4.73
N PHE A 347 -0.80 5.58 -4.20
CA PHE A 347 -0.79 5.80 -2.76
C PHE A 347 -2.18 5.74 -2.11
N PHE A 348 -3.24 6.02 -2.85
CA PHE A 348 -4.60 6.18 -2.31
C PHE A 348 -5.54 5.04 -2.72
N ILE A 349 -5.23 4.35 -3.82
CA ILE A 349 -6.12 3.36 -4.43
C ILE A 349 -6.49 2.23 -3.46
N GLY A 350 -5.58 1.83 -2.57
CA GLY A 350 -5.87 0.82 -1.55
C GLY A 350 -7.07 1.20 -0.68
N PHE A 351 -7.12 2.43 -0.15
CA PHE A 351 -8.26 2.91 0.65
C PHE A 351 -9.53 3.10 -0.18
N VAL A 352 -9.41 3.54 -1.44
CA VAL A 352 -10.55 3.63 -2.37
C VAL A 352 -11.15 2.25 -2.61
N ILE A 353 -10.33 1.21 -2.78
CA ILE A 353 -10.80 -0.17 -2.95
C ILE A 353 -11.44 -0.69 -1.66
N LEU A 354 -10.90 -0.40 -0.48
CA LEU A 354 -11.57 -0.75 0.78
C LEU A 354 -12.95 -0.08 0.88
N LEU A 355 -13.06 1.19 0.51
CA LEU A 355 -14.33 1.91 0.48
C LEU A 355 -15.31 1.28 -0.53
N PHE A 356 -14.81 0.91 -1.72
CA PHE A 356 -15.59 0.19 -2.73
C PHE A 356 -16.09 -1.17 -2.21
N ILE A 357 -15.28 -1.91 -1.46
CA ILE A 357 -15.67 -3.17 -0.85
C ILE A 357 -16.78 -2.96 0.20
N ILE A 358 -16.70 -1.92 1.03
CA ILE A 358 -17.77 -1.57 1.97
C ILE A 358 -19.06 -1.22 1.24
N PHE A 359 -18.95 -0.51 0.12
CA PHE A 359 -20.09 -0.24 -0.75
C PHE A 359 -20.72 -1.53 -1.30
N LEU A 360 -19.91 -2.47 -1.79
CA LEU A 360 -20.41 -3.78 -2.24
C LEU A 360 -21.08 -4.57 -1.10
N TYR A 361 -20.54 -4.50 0.12
CA TYR A 361 -21.15 -5.09 1.31
C TYR A 361 -22.54 -4.49 1.60
N ALA A 362 -22.65 -3.16 1.58
CA ALA A 362 -23.91 -2.45 1.80
C ALA A 362 -24.98 -2.83 0.77
N ILE A 363 -24.60 -2.91 -0.51
CA ILE A 363 -25.48 -3.37 -1.59
C ILE A 363 -25.89 -4.82 -1.41
N SER A 364 -24.94 -5.70 -1.12
CA SER A 364 -25.18 -7.13 -0.89
C SER A 364 -26.25 -7.33 0.20
N LYS A 365 -26.17 -6.58 1.29
CA LYS A 365 -27.17 -6.62 2.37
C LYS A 365 -28.55 -6.13 1.93
N LYS A 366 -28.63 -5.00 1.20
CA LYS A 366 -29.92 -4.44 0.77
C LYS A 366 -30.65 -5.33 -0.23
N TYR A 367 -29.94 -5.91 -1.19
CA TYR A 367 -30.53 -6.68 -2.29
C TYR A 367 -30.39 -8.20 -2.11
N ASN A 368 -30.15 -8.68 -0.88
CA ASN A 368 -29.97 -10.10 -0.56
C ASN A 368 -28.97 -10.82 -1.48
N GLY A 369 -27.86 -10.14 -1.81
CA GLY A 369 -26.82 -10.64 -2.72
C GLY A 369 -27.24 -10.69 -4.20
N PHE A 370 -28.12 -9.79 -4.64
CA PHE A 370 -28.71 -9.79 -6.00
C PHE A 370 -29.38 -11.12 -6.36
N GLN A 371 -30.13 -11.68 -5.41
CA GLN A 371 -31.01 -12.79 -5.73
C GLN A 371 -32.16 -12.26 -6.59
N LEU A 372 -32.23 -12.71 -7.85
CA LEU A 372 -33.45 -12.61 -8.64
C LEU A 372 -34.56 -13.31 -7.84
N ARG A 373 -35.46 -12.54 -7.22
CA ARG A 373 -36.72 -13.10 -6.75
C ARG A 373 -37.40 -13.65 -7.99
N LYS A 374 -37.82 -14.92 -7.96
CA LYS A 374 -38.79 -15.40 -8.94
C LYS A 374 -39.93 -14.41 -8.91
N ILE A 375 -40.15 -13.71 -10.02
CA ILE A 375 -41.40 -13.02 -10.26
C ILE A 375 -42.42 -14.17 -10.31
N ALA A 376 -43.25 -14.23 -9.26
CA ALA A 376 -44.30 -15.23 -9.12
C ALA A 376 -45.45 -14.87 -10.05
#